data_AF-A0A0B2QNF4-F1
#
_entry.id   AF-A0A0B2QNF4-F1
#
_cell.length_a   1.000
_cell.length_b   1.000
_cell.length_c   1.000
_cell.angle_alpha   90.00
_cell.angle_beta   90.00
_cell.angle_gamma   90.00
#
_symmetry.space_group_name_H-M   'P 1'
#
loop_
_entity.id
_entity.type
_entity.pdbx_description
1 polymer ?
#
loop_
_entity_poly.entity_id
_entity_poly.type
_entity_poly.pdbx_seq_one_letter_code
_entity_poly.pdbx_strand_id
1 'polypeptide(L)'
;MTLLNCLLSAWYGLPFVSPNNLLVTIINGTGAGIEIIYVFIFIYFAPKKEKTKIIGLFSFVVAVFSVVVLVSLFALQGNARKLFCGFAAAIFSIVMYGSPLSIMVPNGVGSALGTAQLILYFIYRDNKSDPKKIPRTEEEAMEMGTANKNPISNSNGIQEGRV
;
A
#
# COMPACT_ATOMS: atom_id res chain seq x y z
N MET A 1 4.49 -11.37 9.00
CA MET A 1 5.45 -10.90 10.02
C MET A 1 4.83 -10.85 11.41
N THR A 2 3.57 -10.43 11.56
CA THR A 2 2.84 -10.43 12.84
C THR A 2 2.89 -11.76 13.58
N LEU A 3 2.57 -12.87 12.88
CA LEU A 3 2.64 -14.22 13.46
C LEU A 3 4.03 -14.55 14.05
N LEU A 4 5.11 -14.22 13.34
CA LEU A 4 6.47 -14.44 13.84
C LEU A 4 6.75 -13.61 15.09
N ASN A 5 6.32 -12.35 15.11
CA ASN A 5 6.47 -11.47 16.26
C ASN A 5 5.69 -11.98 17.48
N CYS A 6 4.45 -12.43 17.28
CA CYS A 6 3.63 -13.02 18.34
C CYS A 6 4.27 -14.30 18.88
N LEU A 7 4.74 -15.20 18.01
CA LEU A 7 5.40 -16.45 18.44
C LEU A 7 6.69 -16.17 19.23
N LEU A 8 7.56 -15.28 18.75
CA LEU A 8 8.81 -14.91 19.43
C LEU A 8 8.55 -14.21 20.77
N SER A 9 7.59 -13.29 20.81
CA SER A 9 7.20 -12.59 22.04
C SER A 9 6.56 -13.54 23.06
N ALA A 10 5.73 -14.47 22.59
CA ALA A 10 5.14 -15.50 23.43
C ALA A 10 6.20 -16.44 24.00
N TRP A 11 7.17 -16.85 23.19
CA TRP A 11 8.31 -17.66 23.60
C TRP A 11 9.18 -16.98 24.65
N TYR A 12 9.51 -15.71 24.42
CA TYR A 12 10.26 -14.89 25.37
C TYR A 12 9.57 -14.79 26.74
N GLY A 13 8.24 -14.65 26.77
CA GLY A 13 7.47 -14.52 28.01
C GLY A 13 7.32 -15.81 28.83
N LEU A 14 7.69 -16.98 28.28
CA LEU A 14 7.46 -18.26 28.94
C LEU A 14 8.24 -18.33 30.26
N PRO A 15 7.70 -18.97 31.31
CA PRO A 15 8.28 -18.94 32.66
C PRO A 15 9.70 -19.51 32.72
N PHE A 16 10.05 -20.43 31.82
CA PHE A 16 11.41 -20.96 31.72
C PHE A 16 12.39 -20.01 30.98
N VAL A 17 11.91 -19.09 30.14
CA VAL A 17 12.74 -18.07 29.46
C VAL A 17 12.79 -16.78 30.28
N SER A 18 11.64 -16.27 30.71
CA SER A 18 11.50 -15.08 31.55
C SER A 18 10.41 -15.28 32.61
N PRO A 19 10.77 -15.55 33.88
CA PRO A 19 9.82 -15.93 34.93
C PRO A 19 8.68 -14.93 35.20
N ASN A 20 8.93 -13.63 34.99
CA ASN A 20 8.02 -12.56 35.41
C ASN A 20 7.15 -12.02 34.26
N ASN A 21 7.24 -12.58 33.04
CA ASN A 21 6.63 -12.01 31.84
C ASN A 21 5.47 -12.85 31.28
N LEU A 22 4.82 -13.65 32.12
CA LEU A 22 3.79 -14.60 31.69
C LEU A 22 2.60 -13.92 30.97
N LEU A 23 2.28 -12.68 31.33
CA LEU A 23 1.24 -11.89 30.63
C LEU A 23 1.57 -11.69 29.15
N VAL A 24 2.86 -11.50 28.82
CA VAL A 24 3.35 -11.37 27.43
C VAL A 24 3.09 -12.66 26.67
N THR A 25 3.27 -13.81 27.32
CA THR A 25 2.94 -15.12 26.73
C THR A 25 1.46 -15.28 26.46
N ILE A 26 0.59 -14.93 27.41
CA ILE A 26 -0.85 -15.12 27.23
C ILE A 26 -1.38 -14.25 26.08
N ILE A 27 -1.03 -12.95 26.07
CA ILE A 27 -1.56 -12.04 25.06
C ILE A 27 -1.02 -12.35 23.66
N ASN A 28 0.30 -12.59 23.53
CA ASN A 28 0.90 -12.92 22.23
C ASN A 28 0.56 -14.35 21.79
N GLY A 29 0.41 -15.29 22.73
CA GLY A 29 -0.03 -16.64 22.43
C GLY A 29 -1.46 -16.68 21.89
N THR A 30 -2.36 -15.91 22.51
CA THR A 30 -3.74 -15.74 22.01
C THR A 30 -3.75 -15.08 20.62
N GLY A 31 -2.96 -14.01 20.44
CA GLY A 31 -2.77 -13.37 19.15
C GLY A 31 -2.23 -14.32 18.08
N ALA A 32 -1.23 -15.15 18.42
CA ALA A 32 -0.72 -16.17 17.51
C ALA A 32 -1.80 -17.19 17.12
N GLY A 33 -2.67 -17.61 18.06
CA GLY A 33 -3.80 -18.48 17.77
C GLY A 33 -4.77 -17.87 16.76
N ILE A 34 -5.14 -16.60 16.95
CA ILE A 34 -6.02 -15.88 16.02
C ILE A 34 -5.37 -15.73 14.64
N GLU A 35 -4.10 -15.34 14.58
CA GLU A 35 -3.34 -15.19 13.34
C GLU A 35 -3.23 -16.52 12.58
N ILE A 36 -3.00 -17.63 13.28
CA ILE A 36 -2.96 -18.98 12.70
C ILE A 36 -4.30 -19.33 12.07
N ILE A 37 -5.40 -19.09 12.78
CA ILE A 37 -6.76 -19.32 12.25
C ILE A 37 -6.99 -18.49 10.99
N TYR A 38 -6.58 -17.22 11.00
CA TYR A 38 -6.67 -16.32 9.85
C TYR A 38 -5.90 -16.86 8.64
N VAL A 39 -4.67 -17.32 8.85
CA VAL A 39 -3.82 -17.90 7.79
C VAL A 39 -4.45 -19.17 7.23
N PHE A 40 -5.00 -20.04 8.08
CA PHE A 40 -5.67 -21.26 7.62
C PHE A 40 -6.92 -20.97 6.78
N ILE A 41 -7.76 -20.03 7.22
CA ILE A 41 -8.93 -19.58 6.45
C ILE A 41 -8.47 -19.01 5.11
N PHE A 42 -7.44 -18.16 5.10
CA PHE A 42 -6.90 -17.59 3.87
C PHE A 42 -6.39 -18.68 2.92
N ILE A 43 -5.59 -19.63 3.43
CA ILE A 43 -5.09 -20.75 2.63
C ILE A 43 -6.23 -21.62 2.11
N TYR A 44 -7.36 -21.76 2.81
CA TYR A 44 -8.49 -22.52 2.29
C TYR A 44 -9.13 -21.80 1.08
N PHE A 45 -9.47 -20.51 1.25
CA PHE A 45 -10.25 -19.76 0.26
C PHE A 45 -9.43 -19.12 -0.88
N ALA A 46 -8.12 -18.92 -0.73
CA ALA A 46 -7.32 -18.18 -1.70
C ALA A 46 -7.15 -18.90 -3.06
N PRO A 47 -6.90 -18.16 -4.16
CA PRO A 47 -6.53 -18.76 -5.45
C PRO A 47 -5.12 -19.37 -5.41
N LYS A 48 -4.85 -20.41 -6.23
CA LYS A 48 -3.60 -21.21 -6.21
C LYS A 48 -2.31 -20.36 -6.26
N LYS A 49 -2.31 -19.24 -6.99
CA LYS A 49 -1.15 -18.34 -7.12
C LYS A 49 -0.81 -17.62 -5.80
N GLU A 50 -1.82 -17.13 -5.09
CA GLU A 50 -1.67 -16.47 -3.78
C GLU A 50 -1.36 -17.49 -2.68
N LYS A 51 -1.99 -18.67 -2.74
CA LYS A 51 -1.76 -19.80 -1.81
C LYS A 51 -0.28 -20.15 -1.70
N THR A 52 0.42 -20.34 -2.81
CA THR A 52 1.85 -20.71 -2.78
C THR A 52 2.72 -19.65 -2.12
N LYS A 53 2.42 -18.36 -2.35
CA LYS A 53 3.14 -17.26 -1.69
C LYS A 53 2.95 -17.28 -0.18
N ILE A 54 1.70 -17.40 0.27
CA ILE A 54 1.38 -17.42 1.71
C ILE A 54 1.90 -18.67 2.39
N ILE A 55 1.81 -19.85 1.76
CA ILE A 55 2.39 -21.10 2.28
C ILE A 55 3.92 -20.97 2.39
N GLY A 56 4.57 -20.40 1.38
CA GLY A 56 6.01 -20.12 1.42
C GLY A 56 6.39 -19.19 2.57
N LEU A 57 5.63 -18.11 2.76
CA LEU A 57 5.84 -17.17 3.87
C LEU A 57 5.56 -17.80 5.24
N PHE A 58 4.51 -18.60 5.37
CA PHE A 58 4.19 -19.32 6.60
C PHE A 58 5.27 -20.33 6.96
N SER A 59 5.74 -21.11 5.98
CA SER A 59 6.86 -22.04 6.14
C SER A 59 8.12 -21.32 6.60
N PHE A 60 8.45 -20.18 6.00
CA PHE A 60 9.57 -19.34 6.43
C PHE A 60 9.43 -18.87 7.88
N VAL A 61 8.23 -18.41 8.29
CA VAL A 61 7.97 -17.99 9.68
C VAL A 61 8.19 -19.12 10.67
N VAL A 62 7.65 -20.31 10.38
CA VAL A 62 7.81 -21.49 11.24
C VAL A 62 9.27 -21.92 11.31
N ALA A 63 10.00 -21.89 10.19
CA ALA A 63 11.42 -22.22 10.15
C ALA A 63 12.26 -21.28 11.02
N VAL A 64 12.08 -19.95 10.88
CA VAL A 64 12.81 -18.95 11.69
C VAL A 64 12.49 -19.12 13.17
N PHE A 65 11.21 -19.27 13.52
CA PHE A 65 10.79 -19.50 14.90
C PHE A 65 11.43 -20.77 15.48
N SER A 66 11.41 -21.86 14.73
CA SER A 66 12.01 -23.14 15.14
C SER A 66 13.51 -23.02 15.39
N VAL A 67 14.25 -22.32 14.52
CA VAL A 67 15.69 -22.07 14.72
C VAL A 67 15.94 -21.29 16.01
N VAL A 68 15.18 -20.22 16.27
CA VAL A 68 15.33 -19.43 17.50
C VAL A 68 15.05 -20.28 18.74
N VAL A 69 14.00 -21.08 18.71
CA VAL A 69 13.65 -22.00 19.81
C VAL A 69 14.78 -23.00 20.06
N LEU A 70 15.25 -23.68 19.02
CA LEU A 70 16.32 -24.68 19.13
C LEU A 70 17.62 -24.07 19.67
N VAL A 71 18.06 -22.95 19.11
CA VAL A 71 19.25 -22.23 19.61
C VAL A 71 19.05 -21.83 21.08
N SER A 72 17.87 -21.31 21.44
CA SER A 72 17.59 -20.89 22.81
C SER A 72 17.62 -22.04 23.81
N LEU A 73 17.18 -23.24 23.41
CA LEU A 73 17.08 -24.40 24.30
C LEU A 73 18.39 -25.19 24.40
N PHE A 74 19.09 -25.36 23.29
CA PHE A 74 20.29 -26.22 23.22
C PHE A 74 21.60 -25.47 23.39
N ALA A 75 21.67 -24.19 23.02
CA ALA A 75 22.93 -23.43 23.05
C ALA A 75 23.03 -22.43 24.20
N LEU A 76 21.93 -22.06 24.86
CA LEU A 76 21.89 -20.96 25.82
C LEU A 76 21.24 -21.37 27.15
N GLN A 77 21.94 -21.12 28.25
CA GLN A 77 21.48 -21.40 29.61
C GLN A 77 21.16 -20.11 30.38
N GLY A 78 20.11 -20.15 31.21
CA GLY A 78 19.79 -19.10 32.18
C GLY A 78 19.62 -17.70 31.56
N ASN A 79 20.39 -16.72 32.05
CA ASN A 79 20.28 -15.32 31.64
C ASN A 79 20.61 -15.08 30.17
N ALA A 80 21.54 -15.85 29.59
CA ALA A 80 21.90 -15.70 28.17
C ALA A 80 20.72 -16.02 27.25
N ARG A 81 19.94 -17.06 27.59
CA ARG A 81 18.69 -17.42 26.88
C ARG A 81 17.67 -16.30 26.91
N LYS A 82 17.45 -15.70 28.09
CA LYS A 82 16.52 -14.59 28.28
C LYS A 82 16.90 -13.38 27.42
N LEU A 83 18.17 -12.99 27.44
CA LEU A 83 18.67 -11.85 26.66
C LEU A 83 18.56 -12.12 25.16
N PHE A 84 18.99 -13.29 24.69
CA PHE A 84 18.91 -13.67 23.27
C PHE A 84 17.47 -13.66 22.75
N CYS A 85 16.54 -14.32 23.45
CA CYS A 85 15.13 -14.34 23.07
C CYS A 85 14.51 -12.94 23.11
N GLY A 86 14.87 -12.12 24.10
CA GLY A 86 14.41 -10.73 24.21
C GLY A 86 14.90 -9.86 23.06
N PHE A 87 16.19 -9.93 22.71
CA PHE A 87 16.75 -9.20 21.56
C PHE A 87 16.14 -9.67 20.24
N ALA A 88 15.99 -10.97 20.04
CA ALA A 88 15.34 -11.51 18.85
C ALA A 88 13.90 -10.97 18.72
N ALA A 89 13.09 -11.08 19.78
CA ALA A 89 11.73 -10.54 19.80
C ALA A 89 11.70 -9.03 19.52
N ALA A 90 12.61 -8.26 20.13
CA ALA A 90 12.70 -6.81 19.93
C ALA A 90 13.04 -6.43 18.48
N ILE A 91 14.03 -7.09 17.87
CA ILE A 91 14.43 -6.82 16.47
C ILE A 91 13.24 -7.09 15.53
N PHE A 92 12.58 -8.24 15.67
CA PHE A 92 11.44 -8.59 14.83
C PHE A 92 10.23 -7.68 15.07
N SER A 93 10.02 -7.22 16.31
CA SER A 93 9.02 -6.19 16.63
C SER A 93 9.32 -4.88 15.89
N ILE A 94 10.56 -4.39 15.96
CA ILE A 94 10.96 -3.15 15.27
C ILE A 94 10.76 -3.28 13.76
N VAL A 95 11.18 -4.39 13.15
CA VAL A 95 10.98 -4.64 11.72
C VAL A 95 9.50 -4.66 11.36
N MET A 96 8.66 -5.28 12.18
CA MET A 96 7.21 -5.30 11.97
C MET A 96 6.62 -3.89 12.01
N TYR A 97 6.96 -3.08 13.01
CA TYR A 97 6.49 -1.69 13.14
C TYR A 97 7.10 -0.75 12.09
N GLY A 98 8.25 -1.10 11.49
CA GLY A 98 8.83 -0.38 10.37
C GLY A 98 8.00 -0.49 9.09
N SER A 99 7.31 -1.61 8.86
CA SER A 99 6.47 -1.83 7.67
C SER A 99 5.34 -0.80 7.49
N PRO A 100 4.54 -0.44 8.51
CA PRO A 100 3.57 0.65 8.36
C PRO A 100 4.23 2.03 8.30
N LEU A 101 5.36 2.23 8.97
CA LEU A 101 6.06 3.51 9.00
C LEU A 101 6.60 3.91 7.61
N SER A 102 7.06 2.94 6.81
CA SER A 102 7.56 3.20 5.45
C SER A 102 6.48 3.75 4.51
N ILE A 103 5.21 3.48 4.79
CA ILE A 103 4.07 3.96 4.01
C ILE A 103 3.60 5.34 4.53
N MET A 104 3.71 5.57 5.84
CA MET A 104 3.30 6.83 6.45
C MET A 104 4.22 8.01 6.08
N VAL A 105 5.53 7.78 5.93
CA VAL A 105 6.50 8.83 5.56
C VAL A 105 6.21 9.48 4.19
N PRO A 106 6.07 8.74 3.07
CA PRO A 106 5.76 9.35 1.78
C PRO A 106 4.37 9.99 1.76
N ASN A 107 3.39 9.42 2.47
CA ASN A 107 2.05 10.00 2.56
C ASN A 107 2.06 11.32 3.33
N GLY A 108 2.79 11.41 4.45
CA GLY A 108 2.95 12.65 5.21
C GLY A 108 3.66 13.75 4.42
N VAL A 109 4.75 13.42 3.74
CA VAL A 109 5.47 14.36 2.86
C VAL A 109 4.58 14.79 1.69
N GLY A 110 3.85 13.86 1.07
CA GLY A 110 2.92 14.12 -0.02
C GLY A 110 1.78 15.06 0.37
N SER A 111 1.18 14.89 1.56
CA SER A 111 0.15 15.81 2.08
C SER A 111 0.71 17.20 2.35
N ALA A 112 1.93 17.32 2.90
CA ALA A 112 2.58 18.60 3.14
C ALA A 112 2.88 19.34 1.83
N LEU A 113 3.46 18.65 0.84
CA LEU A 113 3.72 19.21 -0.48
C LEU A 113 2.43 19.56 -1.21
N GLY A 114 1.39 18.72 -1.13
CA GLY A 114 0.08 19.00 -1.71
C GLY A 114 -0.58 20.25 -1.12
N THR A 115 -0.46 20.44 0.19
CA THR A 115 -0.96 21.65 0.87
C THR A 115 -0.17 22.89 0.45
N ALA A 116 1.16 22.78 0.37
CA ALA A 116 2.01 23.87 -0.11
C ALA A 116 1.68 24.26 -1.56
N GLN A 117 1.43 23.28 -2.44
CA GLN A 117 0.98 23.53 -3.81
C GLN A 117 -0.38 24.23 -3.87
N LEU A 118 -1.33 23.84 -3.01
CA LEU A 118 -2.64 24.48 -2.95
C LEU A 118 -2.52 25.95 -2.50
N ILE A 119 -1.71 26.21 -1.47
CA ILE A 119 -1.44 27.57 -0.96
C ILE A 119 -0.76 28.42 -2.04
N LEU A 120 0.28 27.89 -2.70
CA LEU A 120 0.94 28.55 -3.82
C LEU A 120 -0.02 28.85 -4.97
N TYR A 121 -0.92 27.92 -5.29
CA TYR A 121 -1.93 28.12 -6.32
C TYR A 121 -2.90 29.24 -5.95
N PHE A 122 -3.38 29.30 -4.72
CA PHE A 122 -4.24 30.40 -4.27
C PHE A 122 -3.54 31.75 -4.35
N ILE A 123 -2.28 31.86 -3.92
CA ILE A 123 -1.49 33.09 -4.03
C ILE A 123 -1.26 33.48 -5.50
N TYR A 124 -0.90 32.52 -6.36
CA TYR A 124 -0.69 32.78 -7.79
C TYR A 124 -1.97 33.20 -8.51
N ARG A 125 -3.09 32.51 -8.24
CA ARG A 125 -4.41 32.84 -8.79
C ARG A 125 -4.84 34.26 -8.39
N ASP A 126 -4.64 34.62 -7.12
CA ASP A 126 -4.97 35.95 -6.62
C ASP A 126 -4.12 37.03 -7.30
N ASN A 127 -2.81 36.77 -7.45
CA ASN A 127 -1.87 37.66 -8.13
C ASN A 127 -2.11 37.77 -9.66
N LYS A 128 -2.76 36.79 -10.29
CA LYS A 128 -3.11 36.83 -11.73
C LYS A 128 -4.50 37.42 -11.99
N SER A 129 -5.20 37.89 -10.97
CA SER A 129 -6.52 38.53 -11.09
C SER A 129 -6.47 40.00 -11.50
N ASP A 130 -5.50 40.39 -12.34
CA ASP A 130 -5.58 41.60 -13.16
C ASP A 130 -5.97 41.15 -14.59
N PRO A 131 -7.26 41.25 -14.97
CA PRO A 131 -7.66 40.95 -16.33
C PRO A 131 -7.07 42.03 -17.24
N LYS A 132 -5.97 41.71 -17.92
CA LYS A 132 -5.55 42.42 -19.12
C LYS A 132 -6.77 42.51 -20.05
N LYS A 133 -7.39 43.69 -20.14
CA LYS A 133 -8.36 44.04 -21.18
C LYS A 133 -7.69 43.76 -22.53
N ILE A 134 -8.09 42.69 -23.19
CA ILE A 134 -7.84 42.48 -24.61
C ILE A 134 -9.12 42.93 -25.33
N PRO A 135 -9.05 43.93 -26.24
CA PRO A 135 -10.22 44.39 -26.99
C PRO A 135 -10.80 43.25 -27.84
N ARG A 136 -12.11 43.06 -27.72
CA ARG A 136 -12.91 42.14 -28.53
C ARG A 136 -13.09 42.72 -29.92
N THR A 137 -12.17 42.50 -30.86
CA THR A 137 -12.43 42.62 -32.31
C THR A 137 -11.30 41.92 -33.07
N GLU A 138 -11.62 40.91 -33.89
CA GLU A 138 -10.96 40.55 -35.18
C GLU A 138 -10.97 39.05 -35.51
N GLU A 139 -11.18 38.13 -34.57
CA GLU A 139 -11.15 36.67 -34.89
C GLU A 139 -12.50 36.08 -35.33
N GLU A 140 -13.65 36.67 -34.94
CA GLU A 140 -14.97 36.10 -35.28
C GLU A 140 -15.51 36.52 -36.66
N ALA A 141 -14.84 37.42 -37.39
CA ALA A 141 -15.29 37.88 -38.71
C ALA A 141 -14.77 37.03 -39.89
N MET A 142 -13.82 36.11 -39.66
CA MET A 142 -13.16 35.39 -40.76
C MET A 142 -13.61 33.92 -40.93
N GLU A 143 -14.41 33.36 -40.02
CA GLU A 143 -14.94 31.98 -40.14
C GLU A 143 -16.43 31.91 -40.54
N MET A 144 -17.15 33.03 -40.65
CA MET A 144 -18.53 33.03 -41.12
C MET A 144 -18.64 33.50 -42.58
N GLY A 145 -17.89 32.82 -43.44
CA GLY A 145 -17.90 33.11 -44.87
C GLY A 145 -17.25 31.98 -45.65
N THR A 146 -17.89 30.81 -45.68
CA THR A 146 -17.99 29.85 -46.81
C THR A 146 -18.13 28.43 -46.27
N ALA A 147 -19.37 27.97 -46.03
CA ALA A 147 -19.69 26.54 -46.00
C ALA A 147 -21.20 26.31 -46.06
N ASN A 148 -21.79 26.23 -47.25
CA ASN A 148 -22.96 25.36 -47.47
C ASN A 148 -23.21 25.00 -48.95
N LYS A 149 -23.50 23.70 -49.17
CA LYS A 149 -24.11 22.98 -50.32
C LYS A 149 -23.13 22.48 -51.38
N ASN A 150 -23.03 21.20 -51.77
CA ASN A 150 -23.82 19.97 -51.60
C ASN A 150 -22.94 18.74 -51.98
N PRO A 151 -23.27 17.50 -51.57
CA PRO A 151 -22.64 16.29 -52.13
C PRO A 151 -23.29 15.86 -53.46
N ILE A 152 -22.45 15.30 -54.34
CA ILE A 152 -22.76 14.85 -55.71
C ILE A 152 -23.35 13.43 -55.69
N SER A 153 -24.47 13.21 -56.42
CA SER A 153 -24.61 12.20 -57.49
C SER A 153 -26.09 11.90 -57.80
N ASN A 154 -26.54 12.14 -59.04
CA ASN A 154 -26.92 11.05 -59.95
C ASN A 154 -27.26 11.59 -61.36
N SER A 155 -26.87 10.78 -62.34
CA SER A 155 -27.06 10.83 -63.79
C SER A 155 -28.52 11.01 -64.24
N ASN A 156 -28.74 11.78 -65.32
CA ASN A 156 -29.37 11.31 -66.57
C ASN A 156 -29.72 12.46 -67.53
N GLY A 157 -29.40 12.27 -68.81
CA GLY A 157 -30.35 12.53 -69.90
C GLY A 157 -30.40 13.94 -70.49
N ILE A 158 -29.82 14.04 -71.68
CA ILE A 158 -30.02 15.09 -72.70
C ILE A 158 -31.46 15.03 -73.25
N GLN A 159 -31.93 16.15 -73.81
CA GLN A 159 -33.12 16.40 -74.68
C GLN A 159 -34.28 17.10 -73.95
N GLU A 160 -35.00 18.07 -74.50
CA GLU A 160 -35.04 18.82 -75.77
C GLU A 160 -36.11 19.92 -75.58
N GLY A 161 -36.04 21.01 -76.34
CA GLY A 161 -36.80 22.24 -76.07
C GLY A 161 -38.30 22.21 -76.34
N ARG A 162 -39.00 23.31 -75.98
CA ARG A 162 -40.07 23.90 -76.79
C ARG A 162 -40.52 25.25 -76.22
N VAL A 163 -40.78 26.16 -77.16
CA VAL A 163 -41.55 27.43 -77.17
C VAL A 163 -41.10 28.59 -76.28
#